data_AF-A0AAE2TMX0-F1
#
_entry.id   AF-A0AAE2TMX0-F1
#
_cell.length_a   1.000
_cell.length_b   1.000
_cell.length_c   1.000
_cell.angle_alpha   90.00
_cell.angle_beta   90.00
_cell.angle_gamma   90.00
#
_symmetry.space_group_name_H-M   'P 1'
#
loop_
_entity.id
_entity.type
_entity.pdbx_description
1 polymer ?
#
loop_
_entity_poly.entity_id
_entity_poly.type
_entity_poly.pdbx_seq_one_letter_code
_entity_poly.pdbx_strand_id
1 'polypeptide(L)'
;MEEDVKVPKVFISYSWSSDAHKQWVLELAKRLVAEAGVEVILDRWHLKIGHDRYKFMEESIRQADKVIVICDKTYCEKANNRVGGVGSETIILTPEIYEDTKQDKFIPIAMESSVDNQLLLPDFIKSRLVLPILDKGDFEKQYEDLIHLIWDEPRLTPPKRGSKPDFKSSSERNDDYDIVFDKSNSERIIWLLPRGFLLLKDITYQTHDSWAITVHYFNYNGEWQHSTHYHDSYYRDWDRNMEIQFSKLSIPKADWLWCRAPLNLVRDLRDATTIIDIAKVIQKEQQCDYPVYYYGPQEPIHLPKVPSDYHFYYKNGKLRDILEYLNNKQLKNETDLNELHSNALTIRQRTYIECLKFLGEKNPLFHFVKEVLDEYDKSFSIDDLIIWFDRIENILSSTLSHAYDDWNLKN
;
A
#
# COMPACT_ATOMS: atom_id res chain seq x y z
N MET A 1 28.39 7.28 31.90
CA MET A 1 28.69 5.88 32.23
C MET A 1 28.93 5.22 30.89
N GLU A 2 30.16 4.80 30.60
CA GLU A 2 30.39 3.89 29.47
C GLU A 2 29.56 2.63 29.75
N GLU A 3 28.56 2.36 28.91
CA GLU A 3 27.90 1.06 28.93
C GLU A 3 28.95 0.01 28.57
N ASP A 4 29.15 -0.96 29.46
CA ASP A 4 30.04 -2.10 29.23
C ASP A 4 29.41 -2.94 28.10
N VAL A 5 29.84 -2.70 26.87
CA VAL A 5 29.32 -3.38 25.69
C VAL A 5 29.67 -4.86 25.81
N LYS A 6 28.65 -5.69 26.06
CA LYS A 6 28.82 -7.14 26.17
C LYS A 6 29.32 -7.67 24.82
N VAL A 7 30.57 -8.12 24.78
CA VAL A 7 31.18 -8.73 23.59
C VAL A 7 30.47 -10.06 23.26
N PRO A 8 29.89 -10.22 22.07
CA PRO A 8 29.23 -11.46 21.67
C PRO A 8 30.19 -12.64 21.63
N LYS A 9 29.79 -13.77 22.22
CA LYS A 9 30.48 -15.06 22.05
C LYS A 9 29.86 -15.83 20.89
N VAL A 10 30.66 -16.19 19.91
CA VAL A 10 30.22 -16.85 18.67
C VAL A 10 30.84 -18.23 18.56
N PHE A 11 30.01 -19.26 18.53
CA PHE A 11 30.45 -20.62 18.22
C PHE A 11 30.28 -20.91 16.73
N ILE A 12 31.29 -21.52 16.09
CA ILE A 12 31.23 -21.90 14.67
C ILE A 12 31.10 -23.42 14.55
N SER A 13 29.93 -23.88 14.14
CA SER A 13 29.62 -25.27 13.84
C SER A 13 29.85 -25.56 12.36
N TYR A 14 30.77 -26.47 12.05
CA TYR A 14 31.16 -26.77 10.68
C TYR A 14 31.70 -28.20 10.52
N SER A 15 31.74 -28.66 9.27
CA SER A 15 32.23 -29.98 8.85
C SER A 15 33.72 -29.90 8.48
N TRP A 16 34.47 -30.94 8.79
CA TRP A 16 35.86 -31.10 8.33
C TRP A 16 35.89 -31.70 6.92
N SER A 17 35.33 -30.99 5.95
CA SER A 17 35.10 -31.51 4.60
C SER A 17 36.36 -31.56 3.73
N SER A 18 37.19 -30.52 3.82
CA SER A 18 38.47 -30.43 3.10
C SER A 18 39.45 -29.50 3.82
N ASP A 19 40.74 -29.58 3.50
CA ASP A 19 41.73 -28.63 4.04
C ASP A 19 41.43 -27.18 3.63
N ALA A 20 40.94 -26.98 2.40
CA ALA A 20 40.50 -25.67 1.93
C ALA A 20 39.33 -25.12 2.76
N HIS A 21 38.31 -25.95 3.03
CA HIS A 21 37.18 -25.55 3.87
C HIS A 21 37.62 -25.24 5.31
N LYS A 22 38.43 -26.12 5.93
CA LYS A 22 38.99 -25.88 7.27
C LYS A 22 39.80 -24.59 7.34
N GLN A 23 40.50 -24.23 6.26
CA GLN A 23 41.25 -22.99 6.18
C GLN A 23 40.32 -21.79 6.03
N TRP A 24 39.30 -21.88 5.17
CA TRP A 24 38.30 -20.83 5.00
C TRP A 24 37.58 -20.50 6.31
N VAL A 25 37.13 -21.51 7.06
CA VAL A 25 36.50 -21.33 8.37
C VAL A 25 37.45 -20.67 9.38
N LEU A 26 38.74 -21.05 9.36
CA LEU A 26 39.74 -20.44 10.23
C LEU A 26 39.96 -18.96 9.90
N GLU A 27 40.03 -18.59 8.62
CA GLU A 27 40.18 -17.19 8.21
C GLU A 27 38.92 -16.37 8.55
N LEU A 28 37.72 -16.92 8.37
CA LEU A 28 36.49 -16.30 8.85
C LEU A 28 36.53 -16.06 10.36
N ALA A 29 36.94 -17.06 11.15
CA ALA A 29 37.06 -16.95 12.61
C ALA A 29 38.05 -15.86 13.03
N LYS A 30 39.24 -15.82 12.40
CA LYS A 30 40.23 -14.76 12.64
C LYS A 30 39.68 -13.38 12.29
N ARG A 31 39.00 -13.26 11.16
CA ARG A 31 38.42 -12.00 10.69
C ARG A 31 37.35 -11.50 11.66
N LEU A 32 36.45 -12.37 12.12
CA LEU A 32 35.45 -12.04 13.15
C LEU A 32 36.10 -11.50 14.44
N VAL A 33 37.19 -12.11 14.90
CA VAL A 33 37.92 -11.60 16.08
C VAL A 33 38.58 -10.25 15.79
N ALA A 34 39.26 -10.11 14.65
CA ALA A 34 40.09 -8.95 14.35
C ALA A 34 39.30 -7.71 13.91
N GLU A 35 38.25 -7.90 13.11
CA GLU A 35 37.48 -6.82 12.49
C GLU A 35 36.13 -6.61 13.15
N ALA A 36 35.44 -7.67 13.56
CA ALA A 36 34.11 -7.57 14.20
C ALA A 36 34.16 -7.50 15.73
N GLY A 37 35.32 -7.72 16.35
CA GLY A 37 35.55 -7.57 17.79
C GLY A 37 34.80 -8.60 18.65
N VAL A 38 34.53 -9.80 18.14
CA VAL A 38 33.76 -10.84 18.86
C VAL A 38 34.65 -11.95 19.40
N GLU A 39 34.19 -12.61 20.47
CA GLU A 39 34.87 -13.79 21.01
C GLU A 39 34.45 -15.04 20.22
N VAL A 40 35.37 -15.71 19.53
CA VAL A 40 35.04 -16.90 18.73
C VAL A 40 35.45 -18.19 19.44
N ILE A 41 34.49 -19.09 19.62
CA ILE A 41 34.69 -20.47 20.05
C ILE A 41 34.88 -21.33 18.79
N LEU A 42 36.14 -21.64 18.48
CA LEU A 42 36.51 -22.54 17.41
C LEU A 42 37.13 -23.82 17.98
N ASP A 43 36.74 -24.95 17.42
CA ASP A 43 37.24 -26.27 17.83
C ASP A 43 38.77 -26.39 17.69
N ARG A 44 39.34 -25.88 16.59
CA ARG A 44 40.79 -25.84 16.35
C ARG A 44 41.58 -25.00 17.35
N TRP A 45 40.92 -24.12 18.10
CA TRP A 45 41.57 -23.29 19.13
C TRP A 45 41.41 -23.89 20.54
N HIS A 46 40.32 -24.62 20.80
CA HIS A 46 39.94 -25.02 22.16
C HIS A 46 39.90 -26.53 22.41
N LEU A 47 39.73 -27.36 21.37
CA LEU A 47 39.79 -28.81 21.51
C LEU A 47 41.23 -29.31 21.58
N LYS A 48 41.47 -30.24 22.51
CA LYS A 48 42.71 -31.01 22.62
C LYS A 48 42.43 -32.48 22.35
N ILE A 49 43.48 -33.22 21.97
CA ILE A 49 43.38 -34.68 21.76
C ILE A 49 42.83 -35.33 23.04
N GLY A 50 41.80 -36.16 22.89
CA GLY A 50 41.11 -36.84 24.00
C GLY A 50 39.87 -36.12 24.55
N HIS A 51 39.57 -34.90 24.10
CA HIS A 51 38.32 -34.23 24.44
C HIS A 51 37.12 -34.85 23.71
N ASP A 52 35.98 -34.92 24.40
CA ASP A 52 34.71 -35.30 23.80
C ASP A 52 34.15 -34.13 22.96
N ARG A 53 34.09 -34.33 21.64
CA ARG A 53 33.63 -33.32 20.68
C ARG A 53 32.15 -33.03 20.82
N TYR A 54 31.35 -34.02 21.19
CA TYR A 54 29.91 -33.86 21.37
C TYR A 54 29.65 -33.00 22.61
N LYS A 55 30.31 -33.34 23.72
CA LYS A 55 30.26 -32.51 24.93
C LYS A 55 30.75 -31.09 24.69
N PHE A 56 31.86 -30.93 23.98
CA PHE A 56 32.37 -29.59 23.61
C PHE A 56 31.37 -28.80 22.78
N MET A 57 30.71 -29.43 21.81
CA MET A 57 29.68 -28.78 21.00
C MET A 57 28.50 -28.32 21.87
N GLU A 58 27.95 -29.19 22.72
CA GLU A 58 26.85 -28.83 23.62
C GLU A 58 27.22 -27.69 24.58
N GLU A 59 28.42 -27.74 25.16
CA GLU A 59 28.92 -26.68 26.05
C GLU A 59 29.14 -25.37 25.29
N SER A 60 29.71 -25.43 24.09
CA SER A 60 29.94 -24.26 23.24
C SER A 60 28.64 -23.61 22.79
N ILE A 61 27.65 -24.42 22.39
CA ILE A 61 26.31 -23.94 22.05
C ILE A 61 25.67 -23.31 23.28
N ARG A 62 25.81 -23.88 24.47
CA ARG A 62 25.25 -23.29 25.69
C ARG A 62 25.87 -21.93 26.03
N GLN A 63 27.18 -21.81 25.90
CA GLN A 63 27.94 -20.62 26.29
C GLN A 63 27.91 -19.48 25.26
N ALA A 64 27.76 -19.81 23.97
CA ALA A 64 27.74 -18.80 22.92
C ALA A 64 26.50 -17.89 23.04
N ASP A 65 26.58 -16.66 22.56
CA ASP A 65 25.44 -15.80 22.29
C ASP A 65 24.86 -16.10 20.91
N LYS A 66 25.72 -16.43 19.93
CA LYS A 66 25.37 -16.80 18.56
C LYS A 66 26.09 -18.07 18.09
N VAL A 67 25.44 -18.86 17.23
CA VAL A 67 26.00 -20.08 16.65
C VAL A 67 25.94 -19.98 15.13
N ILE A 68 27.10 -19.79 14.51
CA ILE A 68 27.23 -19.82 13.05
C ILE A 68 27.23 -21.28 12.60
N VAL A 69 26.37 -21.62 11.64
CA VAL A 69 26.25 -22.98 11.10
C VAL A 69 26.69 -22.96 9.65
N ILE A 70 27.85 -23.55 9.36
CA ILE A 70 28.42 -23.53 8.01
C ILE A 70 27.92 -24.76 7.25
N CYS A 71 26.92 -24.53 6.41
CA CYS A 71 26.24 -25.54 5.62
C CYS A 71 26.92 -25.69 4.26
N ASP A 72 27.94 -26.54 4.20
CA ASP A 72 28.44 -27.10 2.94
C ASP A 72 27.72 -28.43 2.62
N LYS A 73 27.99 -29.00 1.44
CA LYS A 73 27.34 -30.26 1.03
C LYS A 73 27.56 -31.39 2.04
N THR A 74 28.80 -31.53 2.55
CA THR A 74 29.16 -32.60 3.50
C THR A 74 28.47 -32.42 4.86
N TYR A 75 28.32 -31.18 5.34
CA TYR A 75 27.59 -30.87 6.56
C TYR A 75 26.12 -31.28 6.42
N CYS A 76 25.48 -30.90 5.32
CA CYS A 76 24.08 -31.20 5.06
C CYS A 76 23.83 -32.71 4.97
N GLU A 77 24.67 -33.43 4.21
CA GLU A 77 24.55 -34.89 4.06
C GLU A 77 24.70 -35.62 5.40
N LYS A 78 25.66 -35.21 6.23
CA LYS A 78 25.88 -35.83 7.55
C LYS A 78 24.76 -35.48 8.54
N ALA A 79 24.28 -34.24 8.53
CA ALA A 79 23.19 -33.78 9.38
C ALA A 79 21.86 -34.49 9.05
N ASN A 80 21.54 -34.64 7.76
CA ASN A 80 20.29 -35.27 7.31
C ASN A 80 20.28 -36.78 7.49
N ASN A 81 21.38 -37.45 7.17
CA ASN A 81 21.44 -38.92 7.25
C ASN A 81 21.66 -39.44 8.68
N ARG A 82 21.73 -38.56 9.69
CA ARG A 82 22.06 -38.91 11.08
C ARG A 82 23.25 -39.86 11.19
N VAL A 83 24.25 -39.70 10.31
CA VAL A 83 25.46 -40.53 10.30
C VAL A 83 26.36 -40.04 11.44
N GLY A 84 25.97 -40.39 12.65
CA GLY A 84 26.53 -39.86 13.88
C GLY A 84 26.10 -40.58 15.15
N GLY A 85 25.68 -41.84 15.04
CA GLY A 85 25.72 -42.75 16.19
C GLY A 85 27.19 -43.01 16.54
N VAL A 86 27.68 -42.32 17.57
CA VAL A 86 28.96 -42.57 18.27
C VAL A 86 30.22 -42.54 17.37
N GLY A 87 30.91 -41.39 17.34
CA GLY A 87 32.34 -41.33 16.98
C GLY A 87 32.72 -40.74 15.61
N SER A 88 31.83 -40.05 14.89
CA SER A 88 32.15 -39.46 13.58
C SER A 88 32.83 -38.08 13.66
N GLU A 89 33.74 -37.82 12.72
CA GLU A 89 34.82 -36.83 12.87
C GLU A 89 34.43 -35.35 12.64
N THR A 90 33.19 -34.95 12.92
CA THR A 90 32.70 -33.58 12.60
C THR A 90 31.72 -33.03 13.63
N ILE A 91 31.88 -31.75 13.98
CA ILE A 91 31.03 -31.01 14.92
C ILE A 91 29.79 -30.54 14.17
N ILE A 92 28.74 -31.35 14.20
CA ILE A 92 27.52 -31.18 13.40
C ILE A 92 26.32 -31.11 14.32
N LEU A 93 25.51 -30.07 14.14
CA LEU A 93 24.25 -29.89 14.86
C LEU A 93 23.28 -31.02 14.56
N THR A 94 22.66 -31.54 15.63
CA THR A 94 21.54 -32.49 15.50
C THR A 94 20.21 -31.74 15.62
N PRO A 95 19.11 -32.30 15.05
CA PRO A 95 17.78 -31.70 15.19
C PRO A 95 17.37 -31.48 16.66
N GLU A 96 17.75 -32.39 17.56
CA GLU A 96 17.38 -32.32 18.98
C GLU A 96 18.02 -31.12 19.67
N ILE A 97 19.32 -30.88 19.43
CA ILE A 97 20.04 -29.71 19.98
C ILE A 97 19.51 -28.41 19.40
N TYR A 98 19.14 -28.44 18.12
CA TYR A 98 18.59 -27.29 17.42
C TYR A 98 17.19 -26.91 17.94
N GLU A 99 16.33 -27.89 18.22
CA GLU A 99 14.99 -27.66 18.77
C GLU A 99 14.99 -27.22 20.24
N ASP A 100 15.94 -27.72 21.05
CA ASP A 100 16.05 -27.39 22.49
C ASP A 100 16.71 -26.02 22.75
N THR A 101 17.28 -25.40 21.72
CA THR A 101 17.96 -24.10 21.82
C THR A 101 17.12 -22.98 21.20
N LYS A 102 17.16 -21.78 21.78
CA LYS A 102 16.48 -20.61 21.20
C LYS A 102 16.94 -20.38 19.76
N GLN A 103 15.97 -20.23 18.85
CA GLN A 103 16.22 -20.25 17.41
C GLN A 103 16.93 -18.99 16.89
N ASP A 104 16.79 -17.85 17.59
CA ASP A 104 17.47 -16.57 17.31
C ASP A 104 19.00 -16.63 17.52
N LYS A 105 19.48 -17.72 18.11
CA LYS A 105 20.89 -18.01 18.31
C LYS A 105 21.59 -18.47 17.04
N PHE A 106 20.89 -19.21 16.16
CA PHE A 106 21.53 -19.86 15.02
C PHE A 106 21.57 -18.93 13.80
N ILE A 107 22.74 -18.84 13.18
CA ILE A 107 22.99 -18.11 11.94
C ILE A 107 23.45 -19.12 10.87
N PRO A 108 22.53 -19.69 10.08
CA PRO A 108 22.90 -20.61 9.02
C PRO A 108 23.55 -19.88 7.85
N ILE A 109 24.71 -20.38 7.43
CA ILE A 109 25.46 -19.92 6.25
C ILE A 109 25.43 -21.02 5.19
N ALA A 110 24.82 -20.76 4.04
CA ALA A 110 24.84 -21.70 2.92
C ALA A 110 26.04 -21.41 2.01
N MET A 111 26.95 -22.39 1.87
CA MET A 111 28.17 -22.27 1.05
C MET A 111 27.94 -22.67 -0.40
N GLU A 112 26.91 -23.48 -0.66
CA GLU A 112 26.66 -24.12 -1.94
C GLU A 112 25.16 -24.09 -2.28
N SER A 113 24.85 -24.14 -3.58
CA SER A 113 23.50 -24.34 -4.10
C SER A 113 23.42 -25.61 -4.94
N SER A 114 22.26 -26.25 -4.94
CA SER A 114 21.95 -27.37 -5.83
C SER A 114 21.92 -26.93 -7.31
N VAL A 115 21.81 -27.90 -8.21
CA VAL A 115 21.67 -27.68 -9.67
C VAL A 115 20.43 -26.81 -9.99
N ASP A 116 19.40 -26.87 -9.14
CA ASP A 116 18.16 -26.09 -9.29
C ASP A 116 18.21 -24.73 -8.57
N ASN A 117 19.42 -24.21 -8.24
CA ASN A 117 19.65 -22.98 -7.50
C ASN A 117 19.03 -22.94 -6.08
N GLN A 118 18.75 -24.09 -5.46
CA GLN A 118 18.31 -24.14 -4.06
C GLN A 118 19.51 -24.19 -3.11
N LEU A 119 19.50 -23.39 -2.05
CA LEU A 119 20.58 -23.41 -1.04
C LEU A 119 20.67 -24.79 -0.36
N LEU A 120 21.88 -25.33 -0.25
CA LEU A 120 22.11 -26.58 0.47
C LEU A 120 22.04 -26.34 1.98
N LEU A 121 21.04 -26.94 2.63
CA LEU A 121 20.77 -26.80 4.05
C LEU A 121 20.31 -28.14 4.64
N PRO A 122 20.61 -28.41 5.93
CA PRO A 122 19.98 -29.49 6.67
C PRO A 122 18.46 -29.34 6.70
N ASP A 123 17.74 -30.47 6.68
CA ASP A 123 16.27 -30.49 6.56
C ASP A 123 15.58 -29.72 7.69
N PHE A 124 16.14 -29.76 8.90
CA PHE A 124 15.62 -29.05 10.07
C PHE A 124 15.84 -27.52 10.03
N ILE A 125 16.67 -27.01 9.11
CA ILE A 125 16.97 -25.56 8.96
C ILE A 125 16.23 -24.94 7.76
N LYS A 126 15.70 -25.74 6.81
CA LYS A 126 15.13 -25.28 5.52
C LYS A 126 14.04 -24.19 5.61
N SER A 127 13.33 -24.09 6.73
CA SER A 127 12.23 -23.12 6.92
C SER A 127 12.67 -21.78 7.52
N ARG A 128 13.97 -21.49 7.56
CA ARG A 128 14.55 -20.33 8.26
C ARG A 128 15.29 -19.40 7.30
N LEU A 129 15.49 -18.16 7.76
CA LEU A 129 16.35 -17.20 7.06
C LEU A 129 17.80 -17.68 7.13
N VAL A 130 18.47 -17.63 5.99
CA VAL A 130 19.83 -18.15 5.79
C VAL A 130 20.65 -17.08 5.08
N LEU A 131 21.91 -16.94 5.47
CA LEU A 131 22.87 -16.09 4.80
C LEU A 131 23.58 -16.91 3.70
N PRO A 132 23.32 -16.67 2.40
CA PRO A 132 24.06 -17.34 1.35
C PRO A 132 25.45 -16.72 1.20
N ILE A 133 26.51 -17.52 1.33
CA ILE A 133 27.89 -17.14 1.00
C ILE A 133 28.36 -18.07 -0.11
N LEU A 134 27.99 -17.71 -1.34
CA LEU A 134 28.31 -18.47 -2.55
C LEU A 134 29.56 -17.89 -3.22
N ASP A 135 30.38 -18.75 -3.85
CA ASP A 135 31.64 -18.36 -4.54
C ASP A 135 31.48 -17.26 -5.62
N LYS A 136 30.27 -17.00 -6.10
CA LYS A 136 29.95 -15.98 -7.13
C LYS A 136 29.33 -14.70 -6.56
N GLY A 137 29.21 -14.56 -5.25
CA GLY A 137 28.61 -13.41 -4.56
C GLY A 137 29.62 -12.35 -4.13
N ASP A 138 29.10 -11.18 -3.74
CA ASP A 138 29.88 -10.13 -3.07
C ASP A 138 30.09 -10.53 -1.59
N PHE A 139 31.20 -11.20 -1.32
CA PHE A 139 31.56 -11.70 0.02
C PHE A 139 31.60 -10.58 1.06
N GLU A 140 32.03 -9.38 0.70
CA GLU A 140 32.15 -8.27 1.66
C GLU A 140 30.78 -7.81 2.15
N LYS A 141 29.81 -7.70 1.24
CA LYS A 141 28.43 -7.36 1.61
C LYS A 141 27.81 -8.42 2.53
N GLN A 142 28.07 -9.70 2.24
CA GLN A 142 27.58 -10.84 3.03
C GLN A 142 28.27 -10.92 4.40
N TYR A 143 29.56 -10.59 4.46
CA TYR A 143 30.32 -10.50 5.70
C TYR A 143 29.79 -9.37 6.60
N GLU A 144 29.45 -8.21 6.03
CA GLU A 144 28.81 -7.12 6.77
C GLU A 144 27.42 -7.56 7.32
N ASP A 145 26.60 -8.25 6.52
CA ASP A 145 25.34 -8.83 6.99
C ASP A 145 25.54 -9.80 8.16
N LEU A 146 26.59 -10.63 8.11
CA LEU A 146 26.94 -11.53 9.20
C LEU A 146 27.29 -10.76 10.48
N ILE A 147 28.03 -9.65 10.39
CA ILE A 147 28.36 -8.82 11.56
C ILE A 147 27.10 -8.26 12.21
N HIS A 148 26.18 -7.70 11.41
CA HIS A 148 24.90 -7.19 11.90
C HIS A 148 24.08 -8.26 12.63
N LEU A 149 24.07 -9.50 12.11
CA LEU A 149 23.39 -10.63 12.74
C LEU A 149 24.05 -11.08 14.04
N ILE A 150 25.39 -11.00 14.13
CA ILE A 150 26.12 -11.38 15.35
C ILE A 150 25.89 -10.38 16.48
N TRP A 151 25.88 -9.09 16.16
CA TRP A 151 25.70 -8.01 17.12
C TRP A 151 24.23 -7.71 17.46
N ASP A 152 23.28 -8.40 16.83
CA ASP A 152 21.83 -8.09 16.92
C ASP A 152 21.51 -6.63 16.55
N GLU A 153 22.32 -6.05 15.66
CA GLU A 153 22.20 -4.68 15.16
C GLU A 153 21.67 -4.72 13.72
N PRO A 154 20.35 -4.73 13.49
CA PRO A 154 19.80 -4.84 12.15
C PRO A 154 20.20 -3.62 11.30
N ARG A 155 20.62 -3.84 10.04
CA ARG A 155 20.89 -2.76 9.05
C ARG A 155 19.77 -1.73 8.98
N LEU A 156 18.54 -2.17 9.23
CA LEU A 156 17.35 -1.34 9.28
C LEU A 156 16.75 -1.42 10.68
N THR A 157 17.05 -0.44 11.53
CA THR A 157 16.35 -0.30 12.80
C THR A 157 14.94 0.24 12.54
N PRO A 158 13.88 -0.36 13.13
CA PRO A 158 12.57 0.26 13.11
C PRO A 158 12.66 1.71 13.57
N PRO A 159 12.03 2.68 12.89
CA PRO A 159 12.09 4.07 13.31
C PRO A 159 11.55 4.20 14.74
N LYS A 160 12.05 5.19 15.49
CA LYS A 160 11.48 5.50 16.81
C LYS A 160 9.97 5.68 16.65
N ARG A 161 9.21 4.86 17.37
CA ARG A 161 7.76 4.94 17.39
C ARG A 161 7.39 6.37 17.77
N GLY A 162 6.74 7.08 16.84
CA GLY A 162 6.21 8.40 17.12
C GLY A 162 5.21 8.37 18.27
N SER A 163 4.96 9.52 18.88
CA SER A 163 3.88 9.69 19.84
C SER A 163 2.56 9.18 19.24
N LYS A 164 1.67 8.63 20.09
CA LYS A 164 0.28 8.35 19.69
C LYS A 164 -0.23 9.58 18.91
N PRO A 165 -0.67 9.43 17.65
CA PRO A 165 -1.24 10.55 16.91
C PRO A 165 -2.33 11.18 17.77
N ASP A 166 -2.31 12.51 17.90
CA ASP A 166 -3.39 13.17 18.63
C ASP A 166 -4.66 13.02 17.81
N PHE A 167 -5.54 12.11 18.23
CA PHE A 167 -6.84 11.89 17.61
C PHE A 167 -7.89 12.88 18.12
N LYS A 168 -7.49 13.93 18.86
CA LYS A 168 -8.33 15.09 19.11
C LYS A 168 -8.49 15.85 17.79
N SER A 169 -9.73 15.91 17.32
CA SER A 169 -10.26 16.74 16.23
C SER A 169 -9.23 17.11 15.16
N SER A 170 -9.36 16.44 14.02
CA SER A 170 -8.87 16.84 12.71
C SER A 170 -9.10 18.34 12.43
N SER A 171 -8.20 19.17 12.92
CA SER A 171 -8.01 20.55 12.56
C SER A 171 -6.53 20.79 12.83
N GLU A 172 -5.75 20.90 11.74
CA GLU A 172 -4.38 21.42 11.71
C GLU A 172 -3.25 20.44 12.08
N ARG A 173 -2.78 19.69 11.07
CA ARG A 173 -1.34 19.37 10.93
C ARG A 173 -0.97 19.24 9.45
N ASN A 174 -0.34 20.30 8.95
CA ASN A 174 0.31 20.42 7.64
C ASN A 174 1.60 19.61 7.62
N ASP A 175 1.63 18.47 6.95
CA ASP A 175 2.86 17.86 6.43
C ASP A 175 2.68 17.74 4.91
N ASP A 176 3.06 18.82 4.21
CA ASP A 176 3.09 18.92 2.75
C ASP A 176 4.31 18.16 2.22
N TYR A 177 4.12 16.89 1.83
CA TYR A 177 4.92 16.39 0.72
C TYR A 177 4.37 17.07 -0.54
N ASP A 178 5.03 18.15 -0.95
CA ASP A 178 4.80 18.85 -2.21
C ASP A 178 5.12 17.94 -3.40
N ILE A 179 4.27 16.95 -3.65
CA ILE A 179 4.36 16.09 -4.83
C ILE A 179 4.00 16.95 -6.03
N VAL A 180 5.01 17.32 -6.82
CA VAL A 180 4.80 17.97 -8.11
C VAL A 180 4.10 16.97 -9.03
N PHE A 181 2.84 17.23 -9.30
CA PHE A 181 1.95 16.39 -10.10
C PHE A 181 2.11 16.62 -11.61
N ASP A 182 2.24 17.88 -12.04
CA ASP A 182 2.45 18.23 -13.45
C ASP A 182 3.38 19.45 -13.58
N LYS A 183 4.27 19.46 -14.58
CA LYS A 183 5.15 20.59 -14.92
C LYS A 183 5.27 20.75 -16.44
N SER A 184 4.18 20.50 -17.17
CA SER A 184 4.14 20.50 -18.62
C SER A 184 4.44 21.89 -19.20
N ASN A 185 5.04 21.94 -20.39
CA ASN A 185 5.41 23.18 -21.08
C ASN A 185 4.27 23.77 -21.94
N SER A 186 3.03 23.85 -21.43
CA SER A 186 1.96 24.64 -22.04
C SER A 186 0.85 24.90 -21.02
N GLU A 187 0.00 25.90 -21.29
CA GLU A 187 -1.02 26.41 -20.37
C GLU A 187 -1.96 25.31 -19.85
N ARG A 188 -2.22 25.29 -18.54
CA ARG A 188 -3.01 24.25 -17.85
C ARG A 188 -4.17 24.87 -17.08
N ILE A 189 -5.23 24.09 -16.90
CA ILE A 189 -6.29 24.39 -15.92
C ILE A 189 -6.52 23.15 -15.04
N ILE A 190 -6.62 23.37 -13.74
CA ILE A 190 -7.12 22.39 -12.77
C ILE A 190 -8.52 22.82 -12.33
N TRP A 191 -9.48 21.91 -12.39
CA TRP A 191 -10.82 22.11 -11.83
C TRP A 191 -11.10 21.05 -10.77
N LEU A 192 -11.35 21.46 -9.53
CA LEU A 192 -11.58 20.52 -8.42
C LEU A 192 -13.03 20.03 -8.40
N LEU A 193 -13.22 18.75 -8.10
CA LEU A 193 -14.53 18.06 -8.00
C LEU A 193 -14.65 17.37 -6.63
N PRO A 194 -15.85 17.02 -6.15
CA PRO A 194 -16.00 16.42 -4.82
C PRO A 194 -15.11 15.22 -4.51
N ARG A 195 -14.77 14.37 -5.50
CA ARG A 195 -13.94 13.16 -5.33
C ARG A 195 -12.65 13.12 -6.13
N GLY A 196 -12.30 14.19 -6.84
CA GLY A 196 -11.10 14.24 -7.66
C GLY A 196 -10.93 15.59 -8.33
N PHE A 197 -10.21 15.64 -9.43
CA PHE A 197 -10.01 16.88 -10.17
C PHE A 197 -9.83 16.61 -11.66
N LEU A 198 -10.15 17.62 -12.47
CA LEU A 198 -9.92 17.62 -13.91
C LEU A 198 -8.66 18.40 -14.23
N LEU A 199 -7.83 17.84 -15.09
CA LEU A 199 -6.66 18.48 -15.69
C LEU A 199 -6.97 18.72 -17.17
N LEU A 200 -7.09 19.99 -17.55
CA LEU A 200 -7.31 20.40 -18.93
C LEU A 200 -5.96 20.77 -19.56
N LYS A 201 -5.67 20.19 -20.72
CA LYS A 201 -4.48 20.47 -21.52
C LYS A 201 -4.87 20.89 -22.94
N ASP A 202 -3.89 21.41 -23.67
CA ASP A 202 -4.05 21.90 -25.04
C ASP A 202 -5.12 23.00 -25.18
N ILE A 203 -5.26 23.83 -24.13
CA ILE A 203 -6.28 24.88 -24.00
C ILE A 203 -5.97 26.16 -24.77
N THR A 204 -4.71 26.36 -25.17
CA THR A 204 -4.28 27.54 -25.92
C THR A 204 -4.89 27.54 -27.32
N TYR A 205 -5.53 28.65 -27.71
CA TYR A 205 -6.14 28.82 -29.03
C TYR A 205 -5.20 28.43 -30.18
N GLN A 206 -5.68 27.59 -31.09
CA GLN A 206 -4.98 27.21 -32.33
C GLN A 206 -5.88 27.46 -33.55
N THR A 207 -5.26 27.79 -34.68
CA THR A 207 -5.98 28.09 -35.94
C THR A 207 -6.16 26.89 -36.86
N HIS A 208 -5.63 25.71 -36.50
CA HIS A 208 -5.75 24.51 -37.33
C HIS A 208 -6.97 23.67 -36.94
N ASP A 209 -7.64 23.10 -37.94
CA ASP A 209 -8.94 22.44 -37.75
C ASP A 209 -8.88 21.25 -36.79
N SER A 210 -7.75 20.53 -36.73
CA SER A 210 -7.55 19.34 -35.89
C SER A 210 -7.32 19.62 -34.41
N TRP A 211 -7.36 20.89 -33.97
CA TRP A 211 -7.14 21.24 -32.57
C TRP A 211 -8.25 20.67 -31.68
N ALA A 212 -7.87 20.12 -30.53
CA ALA A 212 -8.79 19.62 -29.53
C ALA A 212 -8.26 19.93 -28.13
N ILE A 213 -9.16 20.25 -27.21
CA ILE A 213 -8.83 20.38 -25.79
C ILE A 213 -8.97 19.01 -25.14
N THR A 214 -7.95 18.59 -24.40
CA THR A 214 -7.93 17.31 -23.68
C THR A 214 -8.30 17.51 -22.22
N VAL A 215 -9.13 16.62 -21.69
CA VAL A 215 -9.62 16.65 -20.31
C VAL A 215 -9.31 15.31 -19.66
N HIS A 216 -8.53 15.33 -18.59
CA HIS A 216 -8.16 14.14 -17.83
C HIS A 216 -8.78 14.19 -16.43
N TYR A 217 -9.36 13.09 -15.96
CA TYR A 217 -9.88 12.98 -14.60
C TYR A 217 -8.92 12.17 -13.73
N PHE A 218 -8.60 12.71 -12.56
CA PHE A 218 -7.74 12.10 -11.54
C PHE A 218 -8.47 12.08 -10.20
N ASN A 219 -8.16 11.09 -9.36
CA ASN A 219 -8.53 11.16 -7.96
C ASN A 219 -7.50 11.99 -7.17
N TYR A 220 -7.82 12.33 -5.91
CA TYR A 220 -6.93 13.13 -5.06
C TYR A 220 -5.63 12.43 -4.62
N ASN A 221 -5.46 11.14 -4.93
CA ASN A 221 -4.19 10.43 -4.76
C ASN A 221 -3.27 10.60 -5.99
N GLY A 222 -3.73 11.27 -7.05
CA GLY A 222 -3.01 11.45 -8.30
C GLY A 222 -3.17 10.29 -9.28
N GLU A 223 -4.06 9.34 -9.01
CA GLU A 223 -4.30 8.21 -9.89
C GLU A 223 -5.21 8.63 -11.05
N TRP A 224 -4.72 8.45 -12.27
CA TRP A 224 -5.50 8.71 -13.49
C TRP A 224 -6.69 7.75 -13.59
N GLN A 225 -7.87 8.30 -13.81
CA GLN A 225 -9.11 7.52 -13.96
C GLN A 225 -9.42 7.30 -15.44
N HIS A 226 -9.62 8.39 -16.18
CA HIS A 226 -9.80 8.35 -17.64
C HIS A 226 -9.63 9.74 -18.27
N SER A 227 -9.88 9.87 -19.58
CA SER A 227 -9.79 11.13 -20.31
C SER A 227 -10.80 11.23 -21.45
N THR A 228 -11.19 12.45 -21.80
CA THR A 228 -11.92 12.78 -23.03
C THR A 228 -11.24 13.93 -23.76
N HIS A 229 -11.65 14.20 -25.00
CA HIS A 229 -11.20 15.37 -25.74
C HIS A 229 -12.39 16.01 -26.45
N TYR A 230 -12.34 17.33 -26.58
CA TYR A 230 -13.34 18.10 -27.32
C TYR A 230 -12.74 18.70 -28.58
N HIS A 231 -13.39 18.45 -29.70
CA HIS A 231 -13.06 18.98 -31.03
C HIS A 231 -14.33 19.61 -31.62
N ASP A 232 -14.18 20.71 -32.36
CA ASP A 232 -15.30 21.54 -32.84
C ASP A 232 -16.32 20.76 -33.70
N SER A 233 -15.88 19.73 -34.43
CA SER A 233 -16.78 18.82 -35.16
C SER A 233 -17.81 18.10 -34.27
N TYR A 234 -17.61 18.07 -32.95
CA TYR A 234 -18.54 17.47 -31.98
C TYR A 234 -19.53 18.46 -31.38
N TYR A 235 -19.55 19.73 -31.81
CA TYR A 235 -20.41 20.79 -31.25
C TYR A 235 -21.89 20.37 -31.13
N ARG A 236 -22.45 19.73 -32.16
CA ARG A 236 -23.86 19.30 -32.16
C ARG A 236 -24.15 18.17 -31.17
N ASP A 237 -23.16 17.35 -30.85
CA ASP A 237 -23.29 16.17 -30.01
C ASP A 237 -22.85 16.43 -28.57
N TRP A 238 -22.03 17.45 -28.31
CA TRP A 238 -21.46 17.72 -26.99
C TRP A 238 -22.52 18.10 -25.96
N ASP A 239 -23.37 19.08 -26.26
CA ASP A 239 -24.47 19.51 -25.38
C ASP A 239 -25.54 18.43 -25.21
N ARG A 240 -25.67 17.56 -26.22
CA ARG A 240 -26.65 16.46 -26.24
C ARG A 240 -26.20 15.23 -25.47
N ASN A 241 -24.89 15.08 -25.26
CA ASN A 241 -24.28 13.87 -24.74
C ASN A 241 -23.28 14.16 -23.60
N MET A 242 -23.49 15.24 -22.83
CA MET A 242 -22.58 15.63 -21.74
C MET A 242 -22.44 14.51 -20.68
N GLU A 243 -23.52 13.77 -20.42
CA GLU A 243 -23.51 12.56 -19.59
C GLU A 243 -22.61 11.44 -20.14
N ILE A 244 -22.55 11.28 -21.48
CA ILE A 244 -21.62 10.35 -22.12
C ILE A 244 -20.18 10.78 -21.88
N GLN A 245 -19.89 12.09 -21.89
CA GLN A 245 -18.55 12.59 -21.60
C GLN A 245 -18.17 12.36 -20.14
N PHE A 246 -19.09 12.56 -19.20
CA PHE A 246 -18.86 12.24 -17.79
C PHE A 246 -18.58 10.74 -17.58
N SER A 247 -19.34 9.89 -18.26
CA SER A 247 -19.14 8.44 -18.26
C SER A 247 -17.78 8.04 -18.85
N LYS A 248 -17.39 8.64 -20.00
CA LYS A 248 -16.06 8.45 -20.59
C LYS A 248 -14.94 8.91 -19.66
N LEU A 249 -15.15 9.93 -18.84
CA LEU A 249 -14.16 10.34 -17.83
C LEU A 249 -14.12 9.40 -16.62
N SER A 250 -15.00 8.40 -16.55
CA SER A 250 -15.20 7.53 -15.38
C SER A 250 -15.54 8.33 -14.12
N ILE A 251 -16.21 9.47 -14.27
CA ILE A 251 -16.67 10.27 -13.14
C ILE A 251 -17.91 9.58 -12.58
N PRO A 252 -17.98 9.31 -11.26
CA PRO A 252 -19.15 8.68 -10.70
C PRO A 252 -20.39 9.55 -10.88
N LYS A 253 -21.53 8.93 -11.17
CA LYS A 253 -22.77 9.62 -11.56
C LYS A 253 -23.20 10.71 -10.57
N ALA A 254 -23.03 10.43 -9.28
CA ALA A 254 -23.39 11.38 -8.24
C ALA A 254 -22.56 12.68 -8.24
N ASP A 255 -21.44 12.75 -8.98
CA ASP A 255 -20.60 13.95 -9.12
C ASP A 255 -20.85 14.71 -10.44
N TRP A 256 -21.73 14.23 -11.31
CA TRP A 256 -21.92 14.80 -12.64
C TRP A 256 -22.39 16.26 -12.63
N LEU A 257 -23.12 16.69 -11.59
CA LEU A 257 -23.55 18.09 -11.45
C LEU A 257 -22.36 19.06 -11.41
N TRP A 258 -21.29 18.71 -10.68
CA TRP A 258 -20.07 19.52 -10.55
C TRP A 258 -19.23 19.52 -11.83
N CYS A 259 -19.48 18.57 -12.75
CA CYS A 259 -18.74 18.44 -13.98
C CYS A 259 -19.32 19.27 -15.14
N ARG A 260 -20.53 19.84 -14.98
CA ARG A 260 -21.18 20.64 -16.04
C ARG A 260 -20.40 21.92 -16.35
N ALA A 261 -20.05 22.70 -15.33
CA ALA A 261 -19.30 23.94 -15.48
C ALA A 261 -17.93 23.75 -16.17
N PRO A 262 -17.06 22.79 -15.76
CA PRO A 262 -15.77 22.59 -16.42
C PRO A 262 -15.91 22.18 -17.89
N LEU A 263 -16.88 21.33 -18.24
CA LEU A 263 -17.06 20.92 -19.64
C LEU A 263 -17.68 22.01 -20.51
N ASN A 264 -18.48 22.90 -19.94
CA ASN A 264 -18.92 24.12 -20.61
C ASN A 264 -17.73 25.05 -20.86
N LEU A 265 -16.83 25.23 -19.88
CA LEU A 265 -15.60 26.00 -20.08
C LEU A 265 -14.73 25.41 -21.21
N VAL A 266 -14.56 24.08 -21.25
CA VAL A 266 -13.81 23.41 -22.33
C VAL A 266 -14.41 23.74 -23.70
N ARG A 267 -15.73 23.69 -23.82
CA ARG A 267 -16.43 24.07 -25.05
C ARG A 267 -16.19 25.54 -25.39
N ASP A 268 -16.42 26.45 -24.44
CA ASP A 268 -16.30 27.89 -24.65
C ASP A 268 -14.86 28.30 -25.04
N LEU A 269 -13.83 27.63 -24.47
CA LEU A 269 -12.43 27.83 -24.85
C LEU A 269 -12.13 27.31 -26.26
N ARG A 270 -12.70 26.18 -26.66
CA ARG A 270 -12.44 25.56 -27.97
C ARG A 270 -13.19 26.24 -29.11
N ASP A 271 -14.41 26.71 -28.85
CA ASP A 271 -15.27 27.40 -29.82
C ASP A 271 -14.87 28.88 -29.98
N ALA A 272 -13.88 29.34 -29.21
CA ALA A 272 -13.26 30.64 -29.36
C ALA A 272 -12.81 30.88 -30.80
N THR A 273 -13.10 32.06 -31.34
CA THR A 273 -12.69 32.46 -32.70
C THR A 273 -11.43 33.32 -32.72
N THR A 274 -10.93 33.71 -31.55
CA THR A 274 -9.76 34.57 -31.37
C THR A 274 -8.97 34.12 -30.13
N ILE A 275 -7.74 34.61 -29.99
CA ILE A 275 -6.90 34.35 -28.81
C ILE A 275 -7.60 34.87 -27.56
N ILE A 276 -7.79 33.98 -26.56
CA ILE A 276 -8.40 34.29 -25.27
C ILE A 276 -7.31 34.40 -24.20
N ASP A 277 -7.45 35.38 -23.31
CA ASP A 277 -6.70 35.43 -22.05
C ASP A 277 -7.33 34.45 -21.06
N ILE A 278 -6.78 33.23 -21.02
CA ILE A 278 -7.33 32.12 -20.21
C ILE A 278 -7.25 32.46 -18.72
N ALA A 279 -6.17 33.08 -18.26
CA ALA A 279 -6.02 33.48 -16.86
C ALA A 279 -7.17 34.41 -16.43
N LYS A 280 -7.56 35.36 -17.28
CA LYS A 280 -8.70 36.26 -17.03
C LYS A 280 -10.05 35.54 -17.04
N VAL A 281 -10.23 34.54 -17.90
CA VAL A 281 -11.44 33.69 -17.88
C VAL A 281 -11.53 32.94 -16.56
N ILE A 282 -10.45 32.30 -16.12
CA ILE A 282 -10.42 31.55 -14.86
C ILE A 282 -10.65 32.46 -13.65
N GLN A 283 -10.09 33.67 -13.63
CA GLN A 283 -10.37 34.65 -12.57
C GLN A 283 -11.87 34.98 -12.47
N LYS A 284 -12.60 34.98 -13.59
CA LYS A 284 -14.05 35.21 -13.59
C LYS A 284 -14.83 34.00 -13.07
N GLU A 285 -14.41 32.78 -13.41
CA GLU A 285 -14.99 31.56 -12.85
C GLU A 285 -14.78 31.45 -11.34
N GLN A 286 -13.61 31.86 -10.83
CA GLN A 286 -13.32 31.93 -9.39
C GLN A 286 -14.24 32.91 -8.64
N GLN A 287 -14.72 33.98 -9.30
CA GLN A 287 -15.70 34.92 -8.71
C GLN A 287 -17.10 34.31 -8.56
N CYS A 288 -17.38 33.20 -9.25
CA CYS A 288 -18.60 32.41 -9.09
C CYS A 288 -18.41 31.25 -8.09
N ASP A 289 -17.39 31.33 -7.23
CA ASP A 289 -17.02 30.33 -6.22
C ASP A 289 -16.65 28.94 -6.79
N TYR A 290 -16.26 28.86 -8.08
CA TYR A 290 -15.74 27.61 -8.63
C TYR A 290 -14.28 27.37 -8.22
N PRO A 291 -13.92 26.16 -7.74
CA PRO A 291 -12.56 25.83 -7.35
C PRO A 291 -11.72 25.46 -8.58
N VAL A 292 -11.44 26.46 -9.43
CA VAL A 292 -10.70 26.33 -10.68
C VAL A 292 -9.43 27.19 -10.64
N TYR A 293 -8.33 26.69 -11.20
CA TYR A 293 -7.02 27.31 -11.14
C TYR A 293 -6.29 27.21 -12.49
N TYR A 294 -5.73 28.33 -12.94
CA TYR A 294 -4.90 28.41 -14.13
C TYR A 294 -3.44 28.26 -13.76
N TYR A 295 -2.68 27.56 -14.61
CA TYR A 295 -1.24 27.40 -14.48
C TYR A 295 -0.56 27.72 -15.81
N GLY A 296 0.45 28.59 -15.76
CA GLY A 296 1.25 28.94 -16.92
C GLY A 296 2.19 27.80 -17.36
N PRO A 297 2.85 27.95 -18.53
CA PRO A 297 3.83 26.97 -18.98
C PRO A 297 4.95 26.78 -17.95
N GLN A 298 5.27 25.52 -17.62
CA GLN A 298 6.29 25.11 -16.65
C GLN A 298 6.03 25.52 -15.19
N GLU A 299 4.91 26.16 -14.89
CA GLU A 299 4.48 26.40 -13.52
C GLU A 299 4.17 25.04 -12.86
N PRO A 300 4.79 24.73 -11.70
CA PRO A 300 4.59 23.44 -11.05
C PRO A 300 3.17 23.35 -10.48
N ILE A 301 2.45 22.30 -10.86
CA ILE A 301 1.17 21.93 -10.26
C ILE A 301 1.46 20.92 -9.17
N HIS A 302 1.15 21.27 -7.93
CA HIS A 302 1.21 20.36 -6.79
C HIS A 302 -0.04 19.49 -6.77
N LEU A 303 0.05 18.26 -6.25
CA LEU A 303 -1.09 17.36 -6.16
C LEU A 303 -2.23 18.04 -5.38
N PRO A 304 -3.41 18.26 -6.00
CA PRO A 304 -4.49 18.96 -5.33
C PRO A 304 -4.99 18.20 -4.10
N LYS A 305 -5.39 18.94 -3.07
CA LYS A 305 -6.09 18.42 -1.89
C LYS A 305 -7.60 18.64 -2.04
N VAL A 306 -8.38 17.91 -1.25
CA VAL A 306 -9.84 18.10 -1.21
C VAL A 306 -10.15 19.50 -0.65
N PRO A 307 -10.90 20.36 -1.37
CA PRO A 307 -11.35 21.66 -0.84
C PRO A 307 -12.16 21.52 0.43
N SER A 308 -12.06 22.49 1.35
CA SER A 308 -12.88 22.57 2.58
C SER A 308 -14.36 22.27 2.28
N ASP A 309 -14.89 22.94 1.27
CA ASP A 309 -16.30 22.94 0.92
C ASP A 309 -16.76 21.60 0.31
N TYR A 310 -15.80 20.78 -0.12
CA TYR A 310 -16.05 19.45 -0.67
C TYR A 310 -15.80 18.32 0.33
N HIS A 311 -15.27 18.58 1.53
CA HIS A 311 -15.00 17.51 2.51
C HIS A 311 -16.24 16.69 2.86
N PHE A 312 -17.40 17.33 2.96
CA PHE A 312 -18.67 16.64 3.21
C PHE A 312 -18.99 15.66 2.07
N TYR A 313 -19.00 16.15 0.83
CA TYR A 313 -19.32 15.38 -0.37
C TYR A 313 -18.28 14.30 -0.70
N TYR A 314 -17.01 14.54 -0.36
CA TYR A 314 -15.93 13.57 -0.46
C TYR A 314 -16.19 12.37 0.46
N LYS A 315 -16.50 12.63 1.74
CA LYS A 315 -16.73 11.59 2.75
C LYS A 315 -17.98 10.75 2.49
N ASN A 316 -19.05 11.33 1.92
CA ASN A 316 -20.30 10.63 1.66
C ASN A 316 -20.49 10.15 0.22
N GLY A 317 -19.47 10.24 -0.64
CA GLY A 317 -19.63 10.01 -2.07
C GLY A 317 -20.22 8.64 -2.44
N LYS A 318 -19.88 7.58 -1.68
CA LYS A 318 -20.47 6.25 -1.88
C LYS A 318 -21.95 6.17 -1.52
N LEU A 319 -22.41 6.93 -0.52
CA LEU A 319 -23.83 7.03 -0.19
C LEU A 319 -24.60 7.77 -1.29
N ARG A 320 -24.01 8.82 -1.87
CA ARG A 320 -24.61 9.50 -3.03
C ARG A 320 -24.68 8.59 -4.27
N ASP A 321 -23.67 7.74 -4.50
CA ASP A 321 -23.72 6.74 -5.58
C ASP A 321 -24.88 5.73 -5.37
N ILE A 322 -25.15 5.34 -4.11
CA ILE A 322 -26.30 4.49 -3.78
C ILE A 322 -27.63 5.20 -4.06
N LEU A 323 -27.76 6.48 -3.69
CA LEU A 323 -28.95 7.28 -4.01
C LEU A 323 -29.18 7.38 -5.52
N GLU A 324 -28.12 7.58 -6.30
CA GLU A 324 -28.21 7.57 -7.77
C GLU A 324 -28.64 6.21 -8.33
N TYR A 325 -28.19 5.12 -7.70
CA TYR A 325 -28.57 3.77 -8.10
C TYR A 325 -30.05 3.47 -7.76
N LEU A 326 -30.52 3.86 -6.57
CA LEU A 326 -31.92 3.73 -6.14
C LEU A 326 -32.87 4.53 -7.04
N ASN A 327 -32.41 5.70 -7.52
CA ASN A 327 -33.16 6.54 -8.47
C ASN A 327 -33.15 6.04 -9.92
N ASN A 328 -32.44 4.93 -10.21
CA ASN A 328 -32.35 4.42 -11.56
C ASN A 328 -33.70 3.82 -12.03
N LYS A 329 -34.25 4.35 -13.12
CA LYS A 329 -35.48 3.84 -13.76
C LYS A 329 -35.41 2.36 -14.11
N GLN A 330 -34.23 1.85 -14.47
CA GLN A 330 -34.06 0.43 -14.78
C GLN A 330 -34.31 -0.45 -13.56
N LEU A 331 -33.81 -0.04 -12.38
CA LEU A 331 -34.08 -0.74 -11.12
C LEU A 331 -35.57 -0.70 -10.78
N LYS A 332 -36.22 0.46 -10.93
CA LYS A 332 -37.65 0.63 -10.62
C LYS A 332 -38.60 -0.10 -11.59
N ASN A 333 -38.12 -0.44 -12.79
CA ASN A 333 -38.88 -1.14 -13.83
C ASN A 333 -38.48 -2.61 -14.00
N GLU A 334 -37.60 -3.15 -13.13
CA GLU A 334 -37.19 -4.55 -13.21
C GLU A 334 -38.38 -5.47 -12.93
N THR A 335 -38.49 -6.54 -13.72
CA THR A 335 -39.61 -7.50 -13.65
C THR A 335 -39.16 -8.88 -13.18
N ASP A 336 -37.85 -9.13 -13.11
CA ASP A 336 -37.30 -10.35 -12.51
C ASP A 336 -37.17 -10.19 -10.99
N LEU A 337 -38.00 -10.95 -10.26
CA LEU A 337 -38.01 -10.97 -8.81
C LEU A 337 -36.68 -11.43 -8.20
N ASN A 338 -35.98 -12.39 -8.81
CA ASN A 338 -34.70 -12.88 -8.28
C ASN A 338 -33.61 -11.83 -8.41
N GLU A 339 -33.59 -11.11 -9.54
CA GLU A 339 -32.67 -10.00 -9.78
C GLU A 339 -32.93 -8.86 -8.79
N LEU A 340 -34.20 -8.52 -8.53
CA LEU A 340 -34.56 -7.54 -7.52
C LEU A 340 -34.13 -7.93 -6.10
N HIS A 341 -34.29 -9.19 -5.70
CA HIS A 341 -33.77 -9.66 -4.41
C HIS A 341 -32.23 -9.60 -4.34
N SER A 342 -31.54 -9.95 -5.43
CA SER A 342 -30.08 -9.83 -5.51
C SER A 342 -29.60 -8.38 -5.33
N ASN A 343 -30.26 -7.45 -6.04
CA ASN A 343 -30.01 -6.02 -5.94
C ASN A 343 -30.34 -5.51 -4.53
N ALA A 344 -31.44 -5.98 -3.93
CA ALA A 344 -31.84 -5.63 -2.58
C ALA A 344 -30.81 -6.01 -1.53
N LEU A 345 -30.29 -7.25 -1.57
CA LEU A 345 -29.22 -7.68 -0.66
C LEU A 345 -27.96 -6.83 -0.83
N THR A 346 -27.60 -6.50 -2.08
CA THR A 346 -26.44 -5.67 -2.40
C THR A 346 -26.59 -4.25 -1.86
N ILE A 347 -27.73 -3.60 -2.12
CA ILE A 347 -28.06 -2.27 -1.59
C ILE A 347 -28.04 -2.32 -0.07
N ARG A 348 -28.69 -3.32 0.55
CA ARG A 348 -28.76 -3.46 2.00
C ARG A 348 -27.37 -3.43 2.64
N GLN A 349 -26.50 -4.31 2.16
CA GLN A 349 -25.15 -4.46 2.70
C GLN A 349 -24.31 -3.20 2.48
N ARG A 350 -24.36 -2.63 1.26
CA ARG A 350 -23.59 -1.43 0.93
C ARG A 350 -24.05 -0.22 1.73
N THR A 351 -25.35 0.04 1.81
CA THR A 351 -25.89 1.16 2.58
C THR A 351 -25.52 1.03 4.06
N TYR A 352 -25.64 -0.17 4.64
CA TYR A 352 -25.24 -0.40 6.03
C TYR A 352 -23.77 -0.03 6.27
N ILE A 353 -22.85 -0.57 5.46
CA ILE A 353 -21.40 -0.37 5.62
C ILE A 353 -21.03 1.10 5.43
N GLU A 354 -21.53 1.74 4.38
CA GLU A 354 -21.16 3.12 4.06
C GLU A 354 -21.78 4.12 5.05
N CYS A 355 -23.01 3.88 5.54
CA CYS A 355 -23.61 4.71 6.59
C CYS A 355 -22.86 4.55 7.92
N LEU A 356 -22.46 3.32 8.28
CA LEU A 356 -21.66 3.07 9.47
C LEU A 356 -20.31 3.81 9.41
N LYS A 357 -19.63 3.78 8.25
CA LYS A 357 -18.37 4.52 8.06
C LYS A 357 -18.55 6.04 8.13
N PHE A 358 -19.62 6.56 7.52
CA PHE A 358 -19.85 8.00 7.42
C PHE A 358 -20.33 8.62 8.74
N LEU A 359 -21.30 7.99 9.42
CA LEU A 359 -21.96 8.52 10.62
C LEU A 359 -21.35 8.00 11.93
N GLY A 360 -20.83 6.77 11.92
CA GLY A 360 -20.39 6.05 13.11
C GLY A 360 -21.54 5.34 13.84
N GLU A 361 -21.19 4.27 14.56
CA GLU A 361 -22.17 3.37 15.22
C GLU A 361 -23.06 4.07 16.26
N LYS A 362 -22.56 5.10 16.93
CA LYS A 362 -23.27 5.81 18.01
C LYS A 362 -24.21 6.90 17.51
N ASN A 363 -24.23 7.18 16.20
CA ASN A 363 -25.04 8.26 15.64
C ASN A 363 -26.52 7.81 15.53
N PRO A 364 -27.49 8.54 16.10
CA PRO A 364 -28.91 8.21 15.99
C PRO A 364 -29.40 8.04 14.54
N LEU A 365 -28.87 8.84 13.60
CA LEU A 365 -29.23 8.75 12.18
C LEU A 365 -28.87 7.39 11.56
N PHE A 366 -27.77 6.77 12.02
CA PHE A 366 -27.39 5.44 11.58
C PHE A 366 -28.42 4.39 12.03
N HIS A 367 -28.96 4.51 13.24
CA HIS A 367 -29.97 3.58 13.74
C HIS A 367 -31.27 3.67 12.93
N PHE A 368 -31.74 4.87 12.57
CA PHE A 368 -32.93 5.02 11.72
C PHE A 368 -32.74 4.39 10.34
N VAL A 369 -31.58 4.60 9.71
CA VAL A 369 -31.28 3.93 8.43
C VAL A 369 -31.25 2.41 8.62
N LYS A 370 -30.60 1.92 9.67
CA LYS A 370 -30.49 0.48 9.96
C LYS A 370 -31.87 -0.16 10.15
N GLU A 371 -32.78 0.48 10.86
CA GLU A 371 -34.15 -0.02 11.05
C GLU A 371 -34.84 -0.28 9.71
N VAL A 372 -34.79 0.68 8.77
CA VAL A 372 -35.34 0.50 7.42
C VAL A 372 -34.62 -0.63 6.67
N LEU A 373 -33.29 -0.73 6.78
CA LEU A 373 -32.54 -1.80 6.12
C LEU A 373 -32.86 -3.21 6.66
N ASP A 374 -33.26 -3.32 7.93
CA ASP A 374 -33.57 -4.60 8.58
C ASP A 374 -35.00 -5.09 8.30
N GLU A 375 -35.84 -4.26 7.69
CA GLU A 375 -37.18 -4.65 7.25
C GLU A 375 -37.19 -5.60 6.05
N TYR A 376 -36.07 -5.74 5.34
CA TYR A 376 -35.97 -6.65 4.20
C TYR A 376 -36.41 -8.07 4.56
N ASP A 377 -37.36 -8.63 3.79
CA ASP A 377 -37.80 -10.01 3.90
C ASP A 377 -37.63 -10.77 2.57
N LYS A 378 -37.29 -12.06 2.66
CA LYS A 378 -37.15 -12.94 1.48
C LYS A 378 -38.49 -13.24 0.81
N SER A 379 -39.61 -12.95 1.47
CA SER A 379 -40.96 -13.13 0.97
C SER A 379 -41.53 -11.90 0.25
N PHE A 380 -40.78 -10.78 0.20
CA PHE A 380 -41.21 -9.57 -0.49
C PHE A 380 -41.52 -9.83 -1.96
N SER A 381 -42.67 -9.32 -2.41
CA SER A 381 -43.00 -9.25 -3.83
C SER A 381 -42.19 -8.15 -4.53
N ILE A 382 -42.32 -8.05 -5.86
CA ILE A 382 -41.72 -6.95 -6.64
C ILE A 382 -42.18 -5.60 -6.08
N ASP A 383 -43.48 -5.42 -5.85
CA ASP A 383 -44.03 -4.16 -5.34
C ASP A 383 -43.49 -3.84 -3.94
N ASP A 384 -43.36 -4.85 -3.06
CA ASP A 384 -42.79 -4.67 -1.72
C ASP A 384 -41.31 -4.24 -1.79
N LEU A 385 -40.53 -4.82 -2.71
CA LEU A 385 -39.11 -4.45 -2.91
C LEU A 385 -38.96 -3.03 -3.44
N ILE A 386 -39.80 -2.61 -4.39
CA ILE A 386 -39.78 -1.23 -4.91
C ILE A 386 -40.15 -0.23 -3.82
N ILE A 387 -41.21 -0.51 -3.04
CA ILE A 387 -41.59 0.32 -1.89
C ILE A 387 -40.43 0.40 -0.88
N TRP A 388 -39.77 -0.72 -0.62
CA TRP A 388 -38.64 -0.77 0.29
C TRP A 388 -37.43 0.04 -0.23
N PHE A 389 -37.12 -0.02 -1.53
CA PHE A 389 -36.09 0.83 -2.15
C PHE A 389 -36.41 2.33 -2.00
N ASP A 390 -37.64 2.74 -2.26
CA ASP A 390 -38.07 4.13 -2.08
C ASP A 390 -37.93 4.57 -0.61
N ARG A 391 -38.21 3.68 0.35
CA ARG A 391 -38.01 3.97 1.77
C ARG A 391 -36.54 4.16 2.13
N ILE A 392 -35.63 3.32 1.59
CA ILE A 392 -34.18 3.50 1.74
C ILE A 392 -33.74 4.83 1.14
N GLU A 393 -34.20 5.15 -0.07
CA GLU A 393 -33.87 6.40 -0.76
C GLU A 393 -34.26 7.62 0.11
N ASN A 394 -35.49 7.63 0.62
CA ASN A 394 -36.02 8.72 1.44
C ASN A 394 -35.25 8.87 2.76
N ILE A 395 -35.03 7.78 3.50
CA ILE A 395 -34.33 7.86 4.79
C ILE A 395 -32.87 8.26 4.61
N LEU A 396 -32.21 7.76 3.55
CA LEU A 396 -30.82 8.09 3.27
C LEU A 396 -30.68 9.55 2.80
N SER A 397 -31.59 10.04 1.95
CA SER A 397 -31.63 11.45 1.53
C SER A 397 -31.85 12.39 2.71
N SER A 398 -32.83 12.11 3.57
CA SER A 398 -33.09 12.87 4.80
C SER A 398 -31.88 12.84 5.75
N THR A 399 -31.25 11.67 5.92
CA THR A 399 -30.05 11.51 6.74
C THR A 399 -28.89 12.37 6.24
N LEU A 400 -28.63 12.37 4.93
CA LEU A 400 -27.57 13.21 4.35
C LEU A 400 -27.90 14.70 4.46
N SER A 401 -29.17 15.10 4.30
CA SER A 401 -29.58 16.50 4.50
C SER A 401 -29.33 16.96 5.94
N HIS A 402 -29.76 16.19 6.94
CA HIS A 402 -29.50 16.52 8.34
C HIS A 402 -28.01 16.54 8.67
N ALA A 403 -27.25 15.58 8.16
CA ALA A 403 -25.79 15.56 8.34
C ALA A 403 -25.10 16.77 7.68
N TYR A 404 -25.66 17.28 6.57
CA TYR A 404 -25.15 18.47 5.90
C TYR A 404 -25.42 19.74 6.71
N ASP A 405 -26.64 19.89 7.24
CA ASP A 405 -26.99 21.02 8.11
C ASP A 405 -26.08 21.07 9.35
N ASP A 406 -25.87 19.92 10.00
CA ASP A 406 -24.94 19.79 11.14
C ASP A 406 -23.49 20.11 10.77
N TRP A 407 -23.08 19.79 9.54
CA TRP A 407 -21.73 20.09 9.04
C TRP A 407 -21.56 21.58 8.74
N ASN A 408 -22.56 22.22 8.12
CA ASN A 408 -22.59 23.66 7.85
C ASN A 408 -22.66 24.51 9.13
N LEU A 409 -23.24 24.00 10.21
CA LEU A 409 -23.27 24.74 11.49
C LEU A 409 -21.91 24.72 12.21
N LYS A 410 -21.00 23.82 11.83
CA LYS A 410 -19.71 23.59 12.51
C LYS A 410 -18.51 24.16 11.76
N ASN A 411 -18.66 24.53 10.48
CA ASN A 411 -17.64 25.10 9.60
C ASN A 411 -18.16 26.42 9.04
#